data_AF-A0A2S1SSV8-F1
#
_entry.id   AF-A0A2S1SSV8-F1
#
_cell.length_a   1.000
_cell.length_b   1.000
_cell.length_c   1.000
_cell.angle_alpha   90.00
_cell.angle_beta   90.00
_cell.angle_gamma   90.00
#
_symmetry.space_group_name_H-M   'P 1'
#
loop_
_entity.id
_entity.type
_entity.pdbx_description
1 polymer ?
#
loop_
_entity_poly.entity_id
_entity_poly.type
_entity_poly.pdbx_seq_one_letter_code
_entity_poly.pdbx_strand_id
1 'polypeptide(L)' 'MGRLVHDRRTELGQSQAELAERRRMKQPAISRNEAGGTVPTFPMLRRLPVTPHDEAA' A
#
# COMPACT_ATOMS: atom_id res chain seq x y z
N MET A 1 1.73 -8.64 -2.63
CA MET A 1 1.45 -7.21 -2.38
C MET A 1 1.14 -6.93 -0.91
N GLY A 2 0.15 -7.58 -0.29
CA GLY A 2 -0.21 -7.29 1.11
C GLY A 2 0.92 -7.42 2.13
N ARG A 3 1.77 -8.46 2.01
CA ARG A 3 2.95 -8.64 2.88
C ARG A 3 3.96 -7.49 2.76
N LEU A 4 4.25 -7.03 1.54
CA LEU A 4 5.17 -5.90 1.31
C LEU A 4 4.65 -4.59 1.92
N VAL A 5 3.33 -4.36 1.88
CA VAL A 5 2.72 -3.18 2.50
C VAL A 5 2.78 -3.27 4.02
N HIS A 6 2.53 -4.47 4.57
CA HIS A 6 2.66 -4.73 6.00
C HIS A 6 4.10 -4.49 6.49
N ASP A 7 5.08 -5.11 5.84
CA ASP A 7 6.50 -5.02 6.23
C ASP A 7 6.99 -3.57 6.17
N ARG A 8 6.67 -2.84 5.10
CA ARG A 8 7.07 -1.43 4.98
C ARG A 8 6.43 -0.55 6.05
N ARG A 9 5.18 -0.82 6.41
CA ARG A 9 4.47 -0.06 7.44
C ARG A 9 5.09 -0.29 8.82
N THR A 10 5.40 -1.55 9.15
CA THR A 10 5.97 -1.92 10.45
C THR A 10 7.42 -1.45 10.59
N GLU A 11 8.22 -1.49 9.53
CA GLU A 11 9.56 -0.88 9.49
C GLU A 11 9.55 0.62 9.83
N LEU A 12 8.49 1.33 9.42
CA LEU A 12 8.32 2.75 9.69
C LEU A 12 7.64 3.03 11.04
N GLY A 13 7.35 2.00 11.83
CA GLY A 13 6.68 2.12 13.13
C GLY A 13 5.23 2.61 13.04
N GLN A 14 4.58 2.50 11.88
CA GLN A 14 3.25 3.03 11.66
C GLN A 14 2.17 2.00 11.97
N SER A 15 1.04 2.42 12.51
CA SER A 15 -0.20 1.66 12.54
C SER A 15 -0.93 1.72 11.20
N GLN A 16 -1.87 0.78 10.97
CA GLN A 16 -2.70 0.79 9.76
C GLN A 16 -3.55 2.07 9.65
N ALA A 17 -3.94 2.67 10.79
CA ALA A 17 -4.71 3.91 10.83
C ALA A 17 -3.87 5.12 10.39
N GLU A 18 -2.64 5.25 10.89
CA GLU A 18 -1.71 6.31 10.50
C GLU A 18 -1.34 6.23 9.01
N LEU A 19 -1.15 5.01 8.49
CA LEU A 19 -0.93 4.81 7.06
C LEU A 19 -2.18 5.20 6.24
N ALA A 20 -3.36 4.85 6.72
CA ALA A 20 -4.62 5.18 6.06
C ALA A 20 -4.82 6.70 5.96
N GLU A 21 -4.57 7.42 7.05
CA GLU A 21 -4.64 8.88 7.10
C GLU A 21 -3.69 9.53 6.09
N ARG A 22 -2.40 9.14 6.09
CA ARG A 22 -1.40 9.62 5.13
C ARG A 22 -1.79 9.39 3.67
N ARG A 23 -2.44 8.25 3.38
CA ARG A 23 -2.86 7.88 2.02
C ARG A 23 -4.27 8.37 1.67
N ARG A 24 -4.94 9.11 2.57
CA ARG A 24 -6.34 9.54 2.44
C ARG A 24 -7.27 8.36 2.12
N MET A 25 -7.04 7.25 2.83
CA MET A 25 -7.80 6.01 2.76
C MET A 25 -8.42 5.72 4.12
N LYS A 26 -9.39 4.79 4.16
CA LYS A 26 -9.92 4.27 5.42
C LYS A 26 -9.05 3.09 5.88
N GLN A 27 -8.83 2.94 7.19
CA GLN A 27 -8.05 1.82 7.74
C GLN A 27 -8.53 0.43 7.27
N PRO A 28 -9.84 0.14 7.12
CA PRO A 28 -10.30 -1.14 6.59
C PRO A 28 -9.83 -1.42 5.14
N ALA A 29 -9.56 -0.38 4.35
CA ALA A 29 -8.99 -0.55 3.02
C ALA A 29 -7.51 -0.94 3.06
N ILE A 30 -6.76 -0.44 4.06
CA ILE A 30 -5.37 -0.87 4.33
C ILE A 30 -5.35 -2.31 4.82
N SER A 31 -6.21 -2.67 5.78
CA SER A 31 -6.34 -4.04 6.28
C SER A 31 -6.63 -5.05 5.15
N ARG A 32 -7.56 -4.73 4.23
CA ARG A 32 -7.83 -5.56 3.05
C ARG A 32 -6.66 -5.66 2.07
N ASN A 33 -5.86 -4.60 1.94
CA ASN A 33 -4.66 -4.60 1.11
C ASN A 33 -3.58 -5.52 1.70
N GLU A 34 -3.31 -5.38 3.01
CA GLU A 34 -2.36 -6.22 3.76
C GLU A 34 -2.78 -7.70 3.80
N ALA A 35 -4.08 -7.98 3.92
CA ALA A 35 -4.65 -9.33 3.88
C ALA A 35 -4.63 -9.97 2.49
N GLY A 36 -4.21 -9.25 1.45
CA GLY A 36 -4.19 -9.75 0.07
C GLY A 36 -5.57 -9.90 -0.58
N GLY A 37 -6.63 -9.35 0.05
CA GLY A 37 -8.04 -9.62 -0.29
C GLY A 37 -8.67 -8.64 -1.28
N THR A 38 -7.91 -7.83 -2.01
CA THR A 38 -8.49 -6.98 -3.07
C THR A 38 -7.59 -6.89 -4.28
N VAL A 39 -8.13 -7.25 -5.46
CA VAL A 39 -7.64 -6.77 -6.75
C VAL A 39 -7.73 -5.23 -6.69
N PRO A 40 -6.62 -4.50 -6.85
CA PRO A 40 -6.66 -3.05 -6.84
C PRO A 40 -7.61 -2.59 -7.94
N THR A 41 -8.64 -1.82 -7.59
CA THR A 41 -9.47 -1.20 -8.63
C THR A 41 -8.62 -0.18 -9.38
N PHE A 42 -8.86 -0.03 -10.69
CA PHE A 42 -8.13 0.88 -11.58
C PHE A 42 -7.86 2.29 -11.01
N PRO A 43 -8.78 2.91 -10.22
CA PRO A 43 -8.50 4.19 -9.56
C PRO A 43 -7.40 4.14 -8.48
N MET A 44 -7.15 3.00 -7.84
CA MET A 44 -6.03 2.81 -6.90
C MET A 44 -4.69 2.70 -7.63
N LEU A 45 -4.65 2.05 -8.81
CA LEU A 45 -3.43 1.94 -9.60
C LEU A 45 -2.91 3.32 -10.03
N ARG A 46 -3.81 4.24 -10.37
CA ARG A 46 -3.47 5.63 -10.75
C ARG A 46 -2.87 6.49 -9.63
N ARG A 47 -2.86 6.00 -8.38
CA ARG A 47 -2.31 6.73 -7.22
C ARG A 47 -0.94 6.22 -6.78
N LEU A 48 -0.45 5.14 -7.38
CA LEU A 48 0.92 4.70 -7.18
C LEU A 48 1.84 5.55 -8.05
N PRO A 49 2.96 6.06 -7.51
CA PRO A 49 3.97 6.68 -8.34
C PRO A 49 4.50 5.62 -9.31
N VAL A 50 4.44 5.89 -10.62
CA VAL A 50 5.20 5.12 -11.60
C VAL A 50 6.66 5.50 -11.41
N THR A 51 7.33 4.82 -10.49
CA THR A 51 8.79 4.85 -10.42
C THR A 51 9.26 3.84 -11.47
N PRO A 52 9.89 4.25 -12.58
CA PRO A 52 10.51 3.29 -13.48
C PRO A 52 11.55 2.52 -12.67
N HIS A 53 11.41 1.19 -12.64
CA HIS A 53 12.52 0.33 -12.27
C HIS A 53 13.51 0.41 -13.42
N ASP A 54 14.60 1.17 -13.24
CA ASP A 54 15.71 1.16 -14.18
C ASP A 54 16.20 -0.29 -14.37
N GLU A 55 16.33 -0.67 -15.64
CA GLU A 55 17.08 -1.83 -16.10
C GLU A 55 18.50 -1.73 -15.56
N ALA A 56 18.89 -2.72 -14.76
CA ALA A 56 20.28 -3.06 -14.54
C ALA A 56 20.45 -4.56 -14.82
N ALA A 57 20.63 -4.85 -16.11
CA ALA A 57 21.24 -6.08 -16.62
C ALA A 57 22.39 -5.67 -17.55
#